data_AF-A0A6G3XQS7-F1
#
_entry.id   AF-A0A6G3XQS7-F1
#
_cell.length_a   1.000
_cell.length_b   1.000
_cell.length_c   1.000
_cell.angle_alpha   90.00
_cell.angle_beta   90.00
_cell.angle_gamma   90.00
#
_symmetry.space_group_name_H-M   'P 1'
#
loop_
_entity.id
_entity.type
_entity.pdbx_description
1 polymer ?
#
loop_
_entity_poly.entity_id
_entity_poly.type
_entity_poly.pdbx_seq_one_letter_code
_entity_poly.pdbx_strand_id
1 'polypeptide(L)' 'YLPPDANTLLSVADHVLRSRDHVNVIVAGKQPTFDWLTLDEARAHCARGAGAWEWAGTEDGGREPDVVLACA' A
#
# COMPACT_ATOMS: atom_id res chain seq x y z
N TYR A 1 5.34 2.19 8.75
CA TYR A 1 4.86 2.14 7.37
C TYR A 1 5.66 1.11 6.60
N LEU A 2 4.97 0.25 5.85
CA LEU A 2 5.56 -0.84 5.07
C LEU A 2 5.11 -0.70 3.60
N PRO A 3 5.69 0.23 2.83
CA PRO A 3 5.31 0.42 1.43
C PRO A 3 5.78 -0.77 0.58
N PRO A 4 4.89 -1.42 -0.20
CA PRO A 4 5.25 -2.55 -1.06
C PRO A 4 5.97 -2.15 -2.35
N ASP A 5 5.96 -0.86 -2.72
CA ASP A 5 6.58 -0.33 -3.94
C ASP A 5 7.01 1.14 -3.82
N ALA A 6 7.58 1.69 -4.89
CA ALA A 6 8.09 3.06 -4.92
C ALA A 6 6.96 4.10 -4.79
N ASN A 7 5.81 3.88 -5.41
CA ASN A 7 4.70 4.84 -5.38
C ASN A 7 4.05 4.92 -3.99
N THR A 8 3.90 3.79 -3.30
CA THR A 8 3.44 3.74 -1.92
C THR A 8 4.48 4.39 -1.00
N LEU A 9 5.78 4.18 -1.25
CA LEU A 9 6.84 4.86 -0.51
C LEU A 9 6.76 6.38 -0.68
N LEU A 10 6.53 6.88 -1.89
CA LEU A 10 6.36 8.32 -2.14
C LEU A 10 5.15 8.88 -1.39
N SER A 11 4.01 8.19 -1.41
CA SER A 11 2.79 8.60 -0.70
C SER A 11 3.01 8.65 0.82
N VAL A 12 3.65 7.61 1.38
CA VAL A 12 4.01 7.56 2.81
C VAL A 12 5.01 8.68 3.16
N ALA A 13 6.02 8.90 2.33
CA ALA A 13 7.04 9.90 2.58
C ALA A 13 6.46 11.32 2.62
N ASP A 14 5.55 11.68 1.70
CA ASP A 14 4.87 12.99 1.74
C ASP A 14 4.11 13.18 3.05
N HIS A 15 3.36 12.16 3.51
CA HIS A 15 2.68 12.21 4.81
C HIS A 15 3.65 12.38 5.98
N VAL A 16 4.70 11.56 6.03
CA VAL A 16 5.69 11.55 7.12
C VAL A 16 6.44 12.88 7.22
N LEU A 17 6.82 13.49 6.10
CA LEU A 17 7.54 14.78 6.08
C LEU A 17 6.68 15.95 6.58
N ARG A 18 5.35 15.86 6.41
CA ARG A 18 4.38 16.85 6.90
C ARG A 18 3.96 16.61 8.35
N SER A 19 4.08 15.39 8.85
CA SER A 19 3.73 15.04 10.22
C SER A 19 4.61 15.78 11.26
N ARG A 20 4.07 15.95 12.46
CA ARG A 20 4.71 16.59 13.61
C ARG A 20 4.43 15.76 14.85
N ASP A 21 5.33 15.76 15.82
CA ASP A 21 5.20 14.99 17.08
C ASP A 21 5.03 13.47 16.90
N HIS A 22 5.58 12.93 15.79
CA HIS A 22 5.61 11.49 15.50
C HIS A 22 7.04 11.02 15.27
N VAL A 23 7.37 9.82 15.76
CA VAL A 23 8.50 9.04 15.26
C VAL A 23 7.97 8.13 14.16
N ASN A 24 8.30 8.44 12.91
CA ASN A 24 7.85 7.68 11.76
C ASN A 24 8.91 6.66 11.32
N VAL A 25 8.58 5.38 11.36
CA VAL A 25 9.44 4.29 10.85
C VAL A 25 8.91 3.83 9.50
N ILE A 26 9.76 3.89 8.48
CA ILE A 26 9.49 3.41 7.12
C ILE A 26 10.45 2.26 6.82
N VAL A 27 9.92 1.06 6.56
CA VAL A 27 10.72 -0.09 6.14
C VAL A 27 10.50 -0.29 4.64
N ALA A 28 11.52 0.03 3.84
CA ALA A 28 11.45 -0.04 2.39
C ALA A 28 12.59 -0.88 1.81
N GLY A 29 12.27 -1.70 0.82
CA GLY A 29 13.27 -2.46 0.06
C GLY A 29 14.13 -1.55 -0.81
N LYS A 30 15.42 -1.91 -0.94
CA LYS A 30 16.37 -1.23 -1.85
C LYS A 30 16.60 -1.98 -3.17
N GLN A 31 16.41 -3.30 -3.16
CA GLN A 31 16.68 -4.13 -4.32
C GLN A 31 15.66 -3.84 -5.45
N PRO A 32 16.02 -4.06 -6.72
CA PRO A 32 15.06 -3.99 -7.81
C PRO A 32 13.86 -4.92 -7.53
N THR A 33 12.66 -4.35 -7.59
CA THR A 33 11.38 -5.02 -7.31
C THR A 33 10.32 -4.47 -8.27
N PHE A 34 9.15 -5.10 -8.31
CA PHE A 34 8.02 -4.61 -9.11
C PHE A 34 7.35 -3.41 -8.44
N ASP A 35 6.86 -2.48 -9.25
CA ASP A 35 5.89 -1.48 -8.80
C ASP A 35 4.48 -2.00 -9.09
N TRP A 36 3.63 -1.99 -8.07
CA TRP A 36 2.33 -2.66 -8.11
C TRP A 36 1.17 -1.69 -8.32
N LEU A 37 1.29 -0.50 -7.72
CA LEU A 37 0.26 0.52 -7.74
C LEU A 37 0.73 1.73 -8.55
N THR A 38 -0.19 2.34 -9.27
CA THR A 38 -0.02 3.72 -9.74
C THR A 38 0.04 4.68 -8.54
N LEU A 39 0.55 5.89 -8.75
CA LEU A 39 0.64 6.87 -7.66
C LEU A 39 -0.72 7.23 -7.05
N ASP A 40 -1.79 7.28 -7.85
CA ASP A 40 -3.13 7.60 -7.35
C ASP A 40 -3.76 6.44 -6.57
N GLU A 41 -3.56 5.19 -7.02
CA GLU A 41 -3.94 4.01 -6.25
C GLU A 41 -3.17 3.93 -4.92
N ALA A 42 -1.86 4.20 -4.95
CA ALA A 42 -1.02 4.22 -3.76
C ALA A 42 -1.48 5.27 -2.74
N ARG A 43 -1.86 6.48 -3.18
CA ARG A 43 -2.45 7.52 -2.33
C ARG A 43 -3.73 7.04 -1.66
N ALA A 44 -4.65 6.47 -2.45
CA ALA A 44 -5.91 5.95 -1.94
C ALA A 44 -5.70 4.80 -0.96
N HIS A 45 -4.77 3.89 -1.25
CA HIS A 45 -4.40 2.77 -0.38
C HIS A 45 -3.77 3.25 0.94
N CYS A 46 -2.81 4.17 0.88
CA CYS A 46 -2.16 4.74 2.06
C CYS A 46 -3.15 5.51 2.96
N ALA A 47 -4.08 6.27 2.36
CA ALA A 47 -5.08 7.02 3.12
C ALA A 47 -6.01 6.10 3.93
N ARG A 48 -6.27 4.88 3.45
CA ARG A 48 -7.03 3.85 4.18
C ARG A 48 -6.19 3.04 5.18
N GLY A 49 -4.87 3.06 5.04
CA GLY A 49 -3.93 2.25 5.84
C GLY A 49 -3.78 0.81 5.37
N ALA A 50 -4.83 0.22 4.78
CA ALA A 50 -4.81 -1.04 4.04
C ALA A 50 -5.97 -1.04 3.02
N GLY A 51 -5.90 -1.88 1.99
CA GLY A 51 -6.98 -2.02 1.03
C GLY A 51 -6.81 -3.20 0.10
N ALA A 52 -7.93 -3.79 -0.30
CA ALA A 52 -7.94 -4.84 -1.32
C ALA A 52 -7.45 -4.30 -2.67
N TRP A 53 -6.70 -5.12 -3.39
CA TRP A 53 -6.29 -4.84 -4.77
C TRP A 53 -7.23 -5.60 -5.70
N GLU A 54 -8.19 -4.89 -6.29
CA GLU A 54 -9.24 -5.50 -7.14
C GLU A 54 -8.64 -6.26 -8.33
N TRP A 55 -7.56 -5.74 -8.91
CA TRP A 55 -6.87 -6.39 -10.03
C TRP A 55 -6.15 -7.69 -9.65
N ALA A 56 -5.89 -7.93 -8.37
CA ALA A 56 -5.13 -9.09 -7.87
C ALA A 56 -6.04 -10.23 -7.34
N GLY A 57 -7.34 -9.98 -7.22
CA GLY A 57 -8.32 -10.93 -6.68
C GLY A 57 -9.15 -11.61 -7.76
N THR A 58 -9.87 -12.67 -7.36
CA THR A 58 -10.88 -13.34 -8.18
C THR A 58 -12.31 -12.97 -7.78
N GLU A 59 -12.47 -12.04 -6.85
CA GLU A 59 -13.77 -11.66 -6.29
C GLU A 59 -14.57 -10.79 -7.26
N ASP A 60 -15.81 -11.17 -7.50
CA ASP A 60 -16.78 -10.44 -8.34
C ASP A 60 -17.98 -9.90 -7.54
N GLY A 61 -17.95 -10.08 -6.22
CA GLY A 61 -19.02 -9.66 -5.29
C GLY A 61 -20.24 -10.60 -5.25
N GLY A 62 -20.23 -11.71 -6.01
CA GLY A 62 -21.33 -12.66 -6.05
C GLY A 62 -21.34 -13.68 -4.90
N ARG A 63 -20.22 -13.82 -4.18
CA ARG A 63 -20.06 -14.75 -3.05
C ARG A 63 -18.98 -14.26 -2.08
N GLU A 64 -18.92 -14.88 -0.91
CA GLU A 64 -17.82 -14.67 0.03
C GLU A 64 -16.54 -15.42 -0.45
N PRO A 65 -15.35 -14.84 -0.21
CA PRO A 65 -14.07 -15.46 -0.57
C PRO A 65 -13.81 -16.70 0.31
N ASP A 66 -13.31 -17.78 -0.30
CA ASP A 66 -12.88 -18.96 0.46
C ASP A 66 -11.57 -18.68 1.23
N VAL A 67 -10.75 -17.77 0.70
CA VAL A 67 -9.45 -17.39 1.26
C VAL A 67 -9.13 -15.93 0.93
N VAL A 68 -8.47 -15.26 1.87
CA VAL A 68 -7.93 -13.90 1.68
C VAL A 68 -6.42 -13.97 1.74
N LEU A 69 -5.74 -13.49 0.69
CA LEU A 69 -4.29 -13.28 0.68
C LEU A 69 -4.00 -11.84 1.09
N ALA A 70 -3.22 -11.65 2.14
CA ALA A 70 -2.82 -10.34 2.65
C ALA A 70 -1.32 -10.30 2.94
N CYS A 71 -0.70 -9.14 2.73
CA CYS A 71 0.71 -8.87 3.03
C CYS A 71 0.89 -7.44 3.54
N ALA A 72 2.03 -7.21 4.19
CA ALA A 72 2.49 -5.92 4.67
C ALA A 72 4.01 -5.83 4.48
#